data_AF-A0A381VED0-F1
#
_entry.id   AF-A0A381VED0-F1
#
_cell.length_a   1.000
_cell.length_b   1.000
_cell.length_c   1.000
_cell.angle_alpha   90.00
_cell.angle_beta   90.00
_cell.angle_gamma   90.00
#
_symmetry.space_group_name_H-M   'P 1'
#
loop_
_entity.id
_entity.type
_entity.pdbx_description
1 polymer ?
#
loop_
_entity_poly.entity_id
_entity_poly.type
_entity_poly.pdbx_seq_one_letter_code
_entity_poly.pdbx_strand_id
1 'polypeptide(L)'
;MRDVVIGMVALWFLVGPYGASAQEGQWPRFRGSTDGAVADDPRLPEIWSETENVVWTVDVPGLGWSSPVVWDDHIFLTTAVSAGEELAPVAGLYDPGADSGATRSTSSHRWIVYDVDFVTGNVRWAREVSSQVPSIERHLKNSFASETPVTDGERVYAYFGAIGLVAALDLDGEVVWTHELGVFNGRQRFGTAASPALHEGRLFIVNDNVTGSFLVALDAVTGEEQWRVERNEVENWATPFVWENAVRTEIVTAGLRRVRSYDLDGQLLWELSGMTVNVVPTPFARDGLVYISSGYPGGMPRPVYAIRPGASGDISLKDGENGNDFIVWYQPMLGTYNTSALVYGDHYYTLLDRGFLLNHDARTGREIYGRTRIRPGTGFTASPWAYNNRIFLLGEDGDTFVVRAGSEFELIRTNSLNEMALATPAVVRGSLILRTQSALYRISNDNR
;
A
#
# COMPACT_ATOMS: atom_id res chain seq x y z
N MET A 1 49.08 54.58 0.94
CA MET A 1 47.63 54.45 0.66
C MET A 1 47.47 53.42 -0.47
N ARG A 2 47.50 52.13 -0.11
CA ARG A 2 47.10 50.98 -0.94
C ARG A 2 46.80 49.83 0.04
N ASP A 3 45.53 49.69 0.36
CA ASP A 3 45.03 48.63 1.23
C ASP A 3 44.98 47.31 0.46
N VAL A 4 45.47 46.25 1.09
CA VAL A 4 45.43 44.87 0.60
C VAL A 4 44.17 44.23 1.16
N VAL A 5 43.20 43.92 0.30
CA VAL A 5 42.00 43.16 0.66
C VAL A 5 42.29 41.67 0.44
N ILE A 6 42.33 40.91 1.54
CA ILE A 6 42.38 39.45 1.52
C ILE A 6 40.93 38.94 1.41
N GLY A 7 40.59 38.35 0.27
CA GLY A 7 39.29 37.71 0.05
C GLY A 7 39.25 36.31 0.68
N MET A 8 38.43 36.13 1.71
CA MET A 8 38.03 34.82 2.23
C MET A 8 37.09 34.14 1.22
N VAL A 9 37.52 33.01 0.67
CA VAL A 9 36.64 32.10 -0.09
C VAL A 9 35.89 31.24 0.92
N ALA A 10 34.60 31.52 1.13
CA ALA A 10 33.72 30.65 1.89
C ALA A 10 33.31 29.46 1.00
N LEU A 11 33.81 28.27 1.31
CA LEU A 11 33.29 27.02 0.77
C LEU A 11 31.91 26.76 1.40
N TRP A 12 30.85 26.91 0.61
CA TRP A 12 29.53 26.42 0.96
C TRP A 12 29.49 24.91 0.66
N PHE A 13 29.49 24.08 1.71
CA PHE A 13 29.10 22.69 1.57
C PHE A 13 27.59 22.66 1.29
N LEU A 14 27.22 22.37 0.05
CA LEU A 14 25.87 21.95 -0.32
C LEU A 14 25.58 20.63 0.39
N VAL A 15 24.88 20.70 1.52
CA VAL A 15 24.21 19.54 2.10
C VAL A 15 23.07 19.21 1.15
N GLY A 16 23.26 18.15 0.36
CA GLY A 16 22.22 17.63 -0.53
C GLY A 16 21.00 17.18 0.29
N PRO A 17 19.81 17.12 -0.31
CA PRO A 17 18.62 16.64 0.37
C PRO A 17 18.87 15.20 0.83
N TYR A 18 18.77 14.97 2.14
CA TYR A 18 18.65 13.65 2.72
C TYR A 18 17.36 13.06 2.16
N GLY A 19 17.45 12.28 1.08
CA GLY A 19 16.41 11.32 0.77
C GLY A 19 16.32 10.37 1.95
N ALA A 20 15.10 10.06 2.39
CA ALA A 20 14.84 9.03 3.39
C ALA A 20 15.41 7.70 2.87
N SER A 21 16.68 7.45 3.20
CA SER A 21 17.27 6.12 3.16
C SER A 21 16.37 5.25 4.03
N ALA A 22 15.86 4.13 3.49
CA ALA A 22 15.30 3.09 4.34
C ALA A 22 16.34 2.81 5.43
N GLN A 23 16.02 3.17 6.67
CA GLN A 23 16.91 2.89 7.78
C GLN A 23 16.92 1.37 7.95
N GLU A 24 18.13 0.80 8.09
CA GLU A 24 18.31 -0.63 8.25
C GLU A 24 17.42 -1.12 9.40
N GLY A 25 16.44 -1.97 9.12
CA GLY A 25 15.50 -2.47 10.13
C GLY A 25 14.07 -1.94 10.09
N GLN A 26 13.74 -1.00 9.20
CA GLN A 26 12.42 -0.36 9.20
C GLN A 26 11.62 -0.62 7.91
N TRP A 27 10.34 -0.95 8.10
CA TRP A 27 9.29 -1.07 7.09
C TRP A 27 7.98 -0.48 7.64
N PRO A 28 7.89 0.85 7.79
CA PRO A 28 6.91 1.49 8.67
C PRO A 28 5.49 1.61 8.11
N ARG A 29 5.27 1.26 6.83
CA ARG A 29 3.99 1.48 6.12
C ARG A 29 3.75 0.41 5.06
N PHE A 30 2.55 0.43 4.48
CA PHE A 30 2.22 -0.34 3.28
C PHE A 30 3.29 -0.14 2.19
N ARG A 31 3.85 -1.25 1.71
CA ARG A 31 4.96 -1.33 0.73
C ARG A 31 6.28 -0.67 1.17
N GLY A 32 6.44 -0.34 2.45
CA GLY A 32 7.68 0.20 3.00
C GLY A 32 8.02 1.59 2.46
N SER A 33 9.20 2.09 2.83
CA SER A 33 9.69 3.39 2.35
C SER A 33 10.11 3.39 0.87
N THR A 34 10.29 2.21 0.27
CA THR A 34 10.79 2.04 -1.10
C THR A 34 9.71 1.62 -2.10
N ASP A 35 8.44 1.61 -1.66
CA ASP A 35 7.28 1.18 -2.45
C ASP A 35 7.49 -0.20 -3.11
N GLY A 36 8.08 -1.14 -2.37
CA GLY A 36 8.29 -2.53 -2.79
C GLY A 36 9.57 -2.82 -3.59
N ALA A 37 10.36 -1.81 -3.96
CA ALA A 37 11.64 -1.97 -4.66
C ALA A 37 12.82 -1.78 -3.71
N VAL A 38 13.28 -2.85 -3.05
CA VAL A 38 14.36 -2.78 -2.05
C VAL A 38 15.74 -2.97 -2.66
N ALA A 39 16.76 -2.62 -1.87
CA ALA A 39 18.15 -2.89 -2.22
C ALA A 39 18.44 -4.40 -2.23
N ASP A 40 19.40 -4.79 -3.06
CA ASP A 40 19.86 -6.17 -3.16
C ASP A 40 20.54 -6.63 -1.87
N ASP A 41 20.23 -7.84 -1.43
CA ASP A 41 20.78 -8.46 -0.22
C ASP A 41 20.83 -9.99 -0.43
N PRO A 42 22.00 -10.64 -0.29
CA PRO A 42 22.14 -12.09 -0.50
C PRO A 42 21.33 -12.93 0.50
N ARG A 43 20.93 -12.36 1.65
CA ARG A 43 20.06 -13.02 2.64
C ARG A 43 18.61 -13.10 2.18
N LEU A 44 18.18 -12.24 1.26
CA LEU A 44 16.81 -12.26 0.76
C LEU A 44 16.55 -13.52 -0.08
N PRO A 45 15.47 -14.26 0.23
CA PRO A 45 15.23 -15.57 -0.37
C PRO A 45 14.71 -15.44 -1.81
N GLU A 46 15.20 -16.28 -2.72
CA GLU A 46 14.58 -16.51 -4.03
C GLU A 46 13.68 -17.77 -4.00
N ILE A 47 13.98 -18.68 -3.06
CA ILE A 47 13.41 -20.02 -2.94
C ILE A 47 12.79 -20.15 -1.56
N TRP A 48 11.57 -20.66 -1.47
CA TRP A 48 10.94 -21.05 -0.20
C TRP A 48 9.75 -21.98 -0.42
N SER A 49 9.28 -22.59 0.66
CA SER A 49 8.01 -23.33 0.75
C SER A 49 7.44 -23.16 2.16
N GLU A 50 6.46 -23.96 2.55
CA GLU A 50 5.97 -24.05 3.94
C GLU A 50 7.08 -24.41 4.96
N THR A 51 8.20 -25.00 4.50
CA THR A 51 9.29 -25.46 5.37
C THR A 51 10.69 -25.03 4.93
N GLU A 52 10.88 -24.73 3.65
CA GLU A 52 12.18 -24.31 3.11
C GLU A 52 12.38 -22.80 3.31
N ASN A 53 13.53 -22.42 3.88
CA ASN A 53 13.91 -21.04 4.18
C ASN A 53 12.93 -20.29 5.11
N VAL A 54 12.11 -21.03 5.84
CA VAL A 54 11.24 -20.49 6.90
C VAL A 54 12.03 -20.42 8.19
N VAL A 55 12.26 -19.20 8.70
CA VAL A 55 12.91 -18.96 10.00
C VAL A 55 11.94 -19.26 11.13
N TRP A 56 10.72 -18.76 11.01
CA TRP A 56 9.60 -19.08 11.89
C TRP A 56 8.27 -18.86 11.17
N THR A 57 7.23 -19.48 11.71
CA THR A 57 5.83 -19.24 11.37
C THR A 57 5.02 -19.12 12.66
N VAL A 58 3.99 -18.27 12.66
CA VAL A 58 3.08 -18.09 13.79
C VAL A 58 1.65 -17.93 13.30
N ASP A 59 0.70 -18.56 14.00
CA ASP A 59 -0.72 -18.42 13.71
C ASP A 59 -1.21 -17.02 14.04
N VAL A 60 -2.04 -16.46 13.17
CA VAL A 60 -2.72 -15.17 13.32
C VAL A 60 -4.23 -15.40 13.36
N PRO A 61 -4.85 -15.44 14.55
CA PRO A 61 -6.29 -15.65 14.67
C PRO A 61 -7.13 -14.57 13.98
N GLY A 62 -8.29 -14.99 13.49
CA GLY A 62 -9.27 -14.11 12.83
C GLY A 62 -9.01 -13.96 11.33
N LEU A 63 -9.59 -12.91 10.75
CA LEU A 63 -9.42 -12.56 9.34
C LEU A 63 -8.97 -11.11 9.23
N GLY A 64 -7.88 -10.88 8.50
CA GLY A 64 -7.34 -9.54 8.20
C GLY A 64 -6.42 -9.59 7.00
N TRP A 65 -6.34 -8.48 6.26
CA TRP A 65 -5.51 -8.37 5.05
C TRP A 65 -4.47 -7.25 5.12
N SER A 66 -4.30 -6.68 6.31
CA SER A 66 -3.23 -5.71 6.56
C SER A 66 -1.88 -6.31 6.16
N SER A 67 -1.07 -5.53 5.45
CA SER A 67 0.32 -5.88 5.25
C SER A 67 1.06 -5.78 6.59
N PRO A 68 2.07 -6.61 6.85
CA PRO A 68 2.91 -6.44 8.03
C PRO A 68 3.73 -5.15 7.90
N VAL A 69 3.89 -4.43 9.00
CA VAL A 69 4.86 -3.33 9.13
C VAL A 69 5.88 -3.70 10.19
N VAL A 70 7.12 -3.30 9.99
CA VAL A 70 8.24 -3.71 10.84
C VAL A 70 8.98 -2.48 11.35
N TRP A 71 9.26 -2.44 12.64
CA TRP A 71 10.15 -1.46 13.23
C TRP A 71 11.09 -2.14 14.20
N ASP A 72 12.37 -2.20 13.83
CA ASP A 72 13.38 -2.98 14.54
C ASP A 72 12.92 -4.43 14.74
N ASP A 73 12.67 -4.85 15.99
CA ASP A 73 12.21 -6.20 16.31
C ASP A 73 10.68 -6.31 16.46
N HIS A 74 9.91 -5.25 16.22
CA HIS A 74 8.45 -5.25 16.27
C HIS A 74 7.85 -5.52 14.88
N ILE A 75 6.90 -6.44 14.78
CA ILE A 75 6.09 -6.65 13.58
C ILE A 75 4.63 -6.41 13.93
N PHE A 76 4.04 -5.37 13.35
CA PHE A 76 2.64 -5.03 13.56
C PHE A 76 1.74 -5.49 12.42
N LEU A 77 0.57 -6.03 12.79
CA LEU A 77 -0.52 -6.37 11.87
C LEU A 77 -1.88 -6.24 12.57
N THR A 78 -2.94 -6.14 11.79
CA THR A 78 -4.32 -6.03 12.28
C THR A 78 -5.18 -7.22 11.85
N THR A 79 -6.17 -7.57 12.67
CA THR A 79 -7.12 -8.65 12.37
C THR A 79 -8.46 -8.37 13.04
N ALA A 80 -9.52 -8.99 12.52
CA ALA A 80 -10.83 -9.04 13.17
C ALA A 80 -11.18 -10.50 13.51
N VAL A 81 -11.43 -10.77 14.79
CA VAL A 81 -11.76 -12.11 15.29
C VAL A 81 -13.25 -12.19 15.57
N SER A 82 -13.98 -13.01 14.81
CA SER A 82 -15.41 -13.26 15.04
C SER A 82 -15.66 -14.15 16.25
N ALA A 83 -16.72 -13.87 17.00
CA ALA A 83 -17.26 -14.74 18.04
C ALA A 83 -18.18 -15.85 17.49
N GLY A 84 -18.48 -15.84 16.19
CA GLY A 84 -19.32 -16.84 15.52
C GLY A 84 -18.76 -17.28 14.17
N GLU A 85 -19.49 -18.14 13.49
CA GLU A 85 -19.10 -18.66 12.17
C GLU A 85 -19.22 -17.57 11.10
N GLU A 86 -18.15 -17.38 10.34
CA GLU A 86 -18.09 -16.47 9.19
C GLU A 86 -17.83 -17.29 7.92
N LEU A 87 -18.33 -16.82 6.78
CA LEU A 87 -18.01 -17.43 5.49
C LEU A 87 -16.50 -17.25 5.20
N ALA A 88 -15.86 -18.35 4.81
CA ALA A 88 -14.46 -18.33 4.41
C ALA A 88 -14.25 -17.46 3.17
N PRO A 89 -13.13 -16.72 3.07
CA PRO A 89 -12.81 -16.00 1.86
C PRO A 89 -12.57 -16.95 0.70
N VAL A 90 -12.89 -16.51 -0.52
CA VAL A 90 -12.70 -17.27 -1.75
C VAL A 90 -11.73 -16.51 -2.65
N ALA A 91 -10.68 -17.20 -3.09
CA ALA A 91 -9.71 -16.66 -4.03
C ALA A 91 -10.33 -16.50 -5.43
N GLY A 92 -9.80 -15.55 -6.20
CA GLY A 92 -10.20 -15.27 -7.56
C GLY A 92 -10.83 -13.89 -7.75
N LEU A 93 -11.06 -13.60 -9.01
CA LEU A 93 -11.71 -12.37 -9.44
C LEU A 93 -13.18 -12.65 -9.63
N TYR A 94 -13.96 -12.16 -8.67
CA TYR A 94 -15.42 -12.24 -8.66
C TYR A 94 -15.90 -13.67 -8.43
N ASP A 95 -16.25 -14.00 -7.19
CA ASP A 95 -17.22 -15.06 -6.93
C ASP A 95 -18.61 -14.46 -7.23
N PRO A 96 -19.29 -14.84 -8.32
CA PRO A 96 -20.59 -14.28 -8.71
C PRO A 96 -21.71 -14.89 -7.88
N GLY A 97 -21.48 -15.10 -6.58
CA GLY A 97 -22.54 -15.42 -5.64
C GLY A 97 -23.64 -14.36 -5.66
N ALA A 98 -24.78 -14.67 -5.03
CA ALA A 98 -25.82 -13.67 -4.81
C ALA A 98 -25.21 -12.39 -4.24
N ASP A 99 -25.68 -11.22 -4.69
CA ASP A 99 -25.23 -9.91 -4.18
C ASP A 99 -23.75 -9.55 -4.43
N SER A 100 -23.09 -10.14 -5.43
CA SER A 100 -21.68 -9.86 -5.78
C SER A 100 -20.72 -10.15 -4.63
N GLY A 101 -20.97 -11.23 -3.88
CA GLY A 101 -20.11 -11.66 -2.78
C GLY A 101 -20.22 -10.82 -1.51
N ALA A 102 -21.19 -9.90 -1.41
CA ALA A 102 -21.43 -9.12 -0.21
C ALA A 102 -21.95 -10.01 0.93
N THR A 103 -21.41 -9.81 2.12
CA THR A 103 -21.74 -10.55 3.34
C THR A 103 -21.94 -9.60 4.50
N ARG A 104 -22.88 -9.96 5.37
CA ARG A 104 -23.15 -9.27 6.63
C ARG A 104 -22.82 -10.23 7.77
N SER A 105 -22.02 -9.77 8.72
CA SER A 105 -21.87 -10.50 9.97
C SER A 105 -23.01 -10.15 10.93
N THR A 106 -23.45 -11.15 11.68
CA THR A 106 -24.37 -11.00 12.82
C THR A 106 -23.69 -11.25 14.16
N SER A 107 -22.41 -11.66 14.13
CA SER A 107 -21.62 -12.00 15.31
C SER A 107 -20.74 -10.83 15.73
N SER A 108 -20.48 -10.72 17.04
CA SER A 108 -19.50 -9.74 17.53
C SER A 108 -18.12 -10.07 16.98
N HIS A 109 -17.40 -9.04 16.55
CA HIS A 109 -16.01 -9.12 16.13
C HIS A 109 -15.15 -8.35 17.12
N ARG A 110 -13.93 -8.84 17.38
CA ARG A 110 -12.90 -8.17 18.17
C ARG A 110 -11.83 -7.68 17.20
N TRP A 111 -11.57 -6.37 17.18
CA TRP A 111 -10.51 -5.76 16.36
C TRP A 111 -9.22 -5.72 17.15
N ILE A 112 -8.20 -6.39 16.62
CA ILE A 112 -6.95 -6.65 17.34
C ILE A 112 -5.77 -6.09 16.54
N VAL A 113 -4.86 -5.43 17.25
CA VAL A 113 -3.50 -5.11 16.78
C VAL A 113 -2.56 -6.11 17.43
N TYR A 114 -1.68 -6.74 16.65
CA TYR A 114 -0.62 -7.62 17.18
C TYR A 114 0.73 -6.92 17.10
N ASP A 115 1.61 -7.27 18.04
CA ASP A 115 3.06 -7.16 17.91
C ASP A 115 3.66 -8.56 17.98
N VAL A 116 4.38 -8.92 16.92
CA VAL A 116 5.12 -10.18 16.80
C VAL A 116 6.61 -9.86 16.80
N ASP A 117 7.35 -10.59 17.64
CA ASP A 117 8.80 -10.47 17.73
C ASP A 117 9.48 -10.92 16.44
N PHE A 118 10.23 -10.04 15.79
CA PHE A 118 10.89 -10.30 14.51
C PHE A 118 11.86 -11.49 14.57
N VAL A 119 12.55 -11.66 15.69
CA VAL A 119 13.60 -12.69 15.84
C VAL A 119 12.97 -14.06 16.05
N THR A 120 11.98 -14.15 16.94
CA THR A 120 11.46 -15.41 17.47
C THR A 120 10.10 -15.82 16.90
N GLY A 121 9.34 -14.89 16.30
CA GLY A 121 7.97 -15.12 15.86
C GLY A 121 6.94 -15.19 16.99
N ASN A 122 7.36 -14.98 18.24
CA ASN A 122 6.45 -14.98 19.37
C ASN A 122 5.58 -13.73 19.37
N VAL A 123 4.28 -13.90 19.66
CA VAL A 123 3.39 -12.76 19.94
C VAL A 123 3.84 -12.11 21.24
N ARG A 124 4.29 -10.86 21.17
CA ARG A 124 4.63 -10.05 22.34
C ARG A 124 3.37 -9.58 23.04
N TRP A 125 2.43 -9.08 22.25
CA TRP A 125 1.10 -8.74 22.72
C TRP A 125 0.08 -8.77 21.56
N ALA A 126 -1.19 -8.90 21.94
CA ALA A 126 -2.33 -8.80 21.05
C ALA A 126 -3.38 -7.92 21.74
N ARG A 127 -3.51 -6.67 21.29
CA ARG A 127 -4.37 -5.68 21.91
C ARG A 127 -5.70 -5.58 21.18
N GLU A 128 -6.77 -5.92 21.88
CA GLU A 128 -8.13 -5.61 21.44
C GLU A 128 -8.40 -4.12 21.62
N VAL A 129 -8.73 -3.42 20.53
CA VAL A 129 -9.05 -1.98 20.55
C VAL A 129 -10.55 -1.71 20.50
N SER A 130 -11.34 -2.68 20.05
CA SER A 130 -12.80 -2.60 19.99
C SER A 130 -13.43 -3.98 19.86
N SER A 131 -14.68 -4.11 20.33
CA SER A 131 -15.51 -5.30 20.14
C SER A 131 -16.96 -4.92 19.92
N GLN A 132 -17.50 -5.29 18.76
CA GLN A 132 -18.87 -4.99 18.36
C GLN A 132 -19.31 -5.83 17.15
N VAL A 133 -20.61 -5.87 16.88
CA VAL A 133 -21.12 -6.39 15.60
C VAL A 133 -20.86 -5.33 14.51
N PRO A 134 -20.13 -5.65 13.43
CA PRO A 134 -19.93 -4.70 12.33
C PRO A 134 -21.27 -4.24 11.74
N SER A 135 -21.45 -2.93 11.58
CA SER A 135 -22.69 -2.38 11.00
C SER A 135 -22.68 -2.32 9.47
N ILE A 136 -21.52 -2.57 8.85
CA ILE A 136 -21.32 -2.60 7.40
C ILE A 136 -21.34 -4.02 6.83
N GLU A 137 -21.54 -4.10 5.52
CA GLU A 137 -21.28 -5.31 4.75
C GLU A 137 -19.86 -5.28 4.17
N ARG A 138 -19.33 -6.46 3.85
CA ARG A 138 -18.05 -6.62 3.15
C ARG A 138 -18.15 -7.66 2.05
N HIS A 139 -17.30 -7.55 1.04
CA HIS A 139 -17.10 -8.64 0.09
C HIS A 139 -16.45 -9.84 0.80
N LEU A 140 -16.77 -11.08 0.42
CA LEU A 140 -16.19 -12.33 0.97
C LEU A 140 -14.66 -12.30 1.00
N LYS A 141 -14.05 -11.75 -0.05
CA LYS A 141 -12.60 -11.57 -0.17
C LYS A 141 -12.04 -10.45 0.71
N ASN A 142 -12.85 -9.49 1.16
CA ASN A 142 -12.37 -8.43 2.05
C ASN A 142 -12.47 -8.88 3.52
N SER A 143 -11.82 -8.15 4.43
CA SER A 143 -11.90 -8.36 5.88
C SER A 143 -12.47 -7.12 6.57
N PHE A 144 -12.72 -7.20 7.88
CA PHE A 144 -13.03 -6.01 8.69
C PHE A 144 -11.76 -5.33 9.26
N ALA A 145 -10.57 -5.76 8.84
CA ALA A 145 -9.26 -5.27 9.28
C ALA A 145 -8.25 -5.34 8.10
N SER A 146 -8.58 -4.66 7.00
CA SER A 146 -7.80 -4.72 5.75
C SER A 146 -6.75 -3.62 5.64
N GLU A 147 -6.97 -2.51 6.33
CA GLU A 147 -6.05 -1.39 6.39
C GLU A 147 -4.73 -1.80 7.05
N THR A 148 -3.62 -1.40 6.43
CA THR A 148 -2.26 -1.61 6.94
C THR A 148 -1.94 -0.56 8.00
N PRO A 149 -1.50 -0.94 9.22
CA PRO A 149 -1.09 0.04 10.22
C PRO A 149 0.17 0.79 9.78
N VAL A 150 0.48 1.90 10.45
CA VAL A 150 1.73 2.66 10.26
C VAL A 150 2.42 2.90 11.59
N THR A 151 3.73 3.12 11.60
CA THR A 151 4.50 3.35 12.85
C THR A 151 5.64 4.36 12.64
N ASP A 152 5.93 5.15 13.67
CA ASP A 152 7.11 6.03 13.77
C ASP A 152 8.21 5.43 14.66
N GLY A 153 8.01 4.20 15.16
CA GLY A 153 8.92 3.57 16.12
C GLY A 153 8.71 3.95 17.59
N GLU A 154 7.81 4.88 17.89
CA GLU A 154 7.35 5.13 19.26
C GLU A 154 5.94 4.56 19.46
N ARG A 155 5.12 4.62 18.42
CA ARG A 155 3.72 4.17 18.41
C ARG A 155 3.39 3.42 17.13
N VAL A 156 2.37 2.58 17.22
CA VAL A 156 1.69 1.98 16.07
C VAL A 156 0.30 2.58 15.95
N TYR A 157 -0.07 2.94 14.73
CA TYR A 157 -1.32 3.57 14.38
C TYR A 157 -2.12 2.64 13.48
N ALA A 158 -3.27 2.18 13.98
CA ALA A 158 -4.18 1.32 13.24
C ALA A 158 -5.47 2.07 12.92
N TYR A 159 -5.90 1.99 11.66
CA TYR A 159 -7.23 2.44 11.25
C TYR A 159 -8.08 1.22 10.91
N PHE A 160 -9.28 1.14 11.47
CA PHE A 160 -10.27 0.12 11.17
C PHE A 160 -11.47 0.79 10.51
N GLY A 161 -11.42 0.95 9.18
CA GLY A 161 -12.46 1.67 8.43
C GLY A 161 -13.84 1.05 8.56
N ALA A 162 -13.91 -0.27 8.76
CA ALA A 162 -15.14 -1.01 8.99
C ALA A 162 -15.92 -0.57 10.24
N ILE A 163 -15.23 0.03 11.21
CA ILE A 163 -15.81 0.55 12.45
C ILE A 163 -15.48 2.03 12.69
N GLY A 164 -14.83 2.69 11.73
CA GLY A 164 -14.50 4.10 11.81
C GLY A 164 -13.50 4.45 12.92
N LEU A 165 -12.71 3.50 13.40
CA LEU A 165 -11.85 3.70 14.57
C LEU A 165 -10.39 3.85 14.15
N VAL A 166 -9.75 4.94 14.58
CA VAL A 166 -8.29 5.08 14.59
C VAL A 166 -7.81 4.85 16.02
N ALA A 167 -6.76 4.06 16.18
CA ALA A 167 -6.14 3.81 17.48
C ALA A 167 -4.63 4.00 17.38
N ALA A 168 -4.05 4.71 18.36
CA ALA A 168 -2.61 4.74 18.60
C ALA A 168 -2.28 3.89 19.81
N LEU A 169 -1.29 3.03 19.66
CA LEU A 169 -0.76 2.21 20.74
C LEU A 169 0.74 2.49 20.87
N ASP A 170 1.27 2.46 22.09
CA ASP A 170 2.72 2.42 22.29
C ASP A 170 3.30 1.03 21.94
N LEU A 171 4.62 0.89 22.02
CA LEU A 171 5.30 -0.37 21.72
C LEU A 171 5.01 -1.49 22.73
N ASP A 172 4.50 -1.17 23.93
CA ASP A 172 4.02 -2.13 24.92
C ASP A 172 2.57 -2.56 24.65
N GLY A 173 1.94 -1.98 23.62
CA GLY A 173 0.59 -2.29 23.19
C GLY A 173 -0.48 -1.64 24.05
N GLU A 174 -0.15 -0.63 24.87
CA GLU A 174 -1.14 0.15 25.59
C GLU A 174 -1.75 1.21 24.66
N VAL A 175 -3.07 1.36 24.73
CA VAL A 175 -3.79 2.33 23.90
C VAL A 175 -3.53 3.73 24.45
N VAL A 176 -2.86 4.56 23.65
CA VAL A 176 -2.54 5.96 23.98
C VAL A 176 -3.76 6.84 23.74
N TRP A 177 -4.40 6.69 22.57
CA TRP A 177 -5.62 7.40 22.22
C TRP A 177 -6.41 6.64 21.16
N THR A 178 -7.70 6.94 21.06
CA THR A 178 -8.58 6.53 19.96
C THR A 178 -9.31 7.73 19.38
N HIS A 179 -9.66 7.66 18.09
CA HIS A 179 -10.42 8.67 17.38
C HIS A 179 -11.48 8.02 16.48
N GLU A 180 -12.73 8.48 16.57
CA GLU A 180 -13.83 7.98 15.75
C GLU A 180 -14.08 8.88 14.53
N LEU A 181 -13.87 8.33 13.33
CA LEU A 181 -14.11 9.00 12.05
C LEU A 181 -15.51 8.72 11.47
N GLY A 182 -16.24 7.80 12.09
CA GLY A 182 -17.55 7.34 11.63
C GLY A 182 -17.49 6.13 10.70
N VAL A 183 -18.62 5.44 10.57
CA VAL A 183 -18.77 4.22 9.78
C VAL A 183 -19.56 4.52 8.51
N PHE A 184 -19.01 4.15 7.37
CA PHE A 184 -19.59 4.44 6.07
C PHE A 184 -19.73 3.15 5.26
N ASN A 185 -20.96 2.73 5.01
CA ASN A 185 -21.19 1.58 4.13
C ASN A 185 -21.09 2.03 2.67
N GLY A 186 -20.35 1.25 1.90
CA GLY A 186 -20.20 1.46 0.48
C GLY A 186 -21.46 1.06 -0.30
N ARG A 187 -21.77 1.76 -1.41
CA ARG A 187 -22.80 1.32 -2.37
C ARG A 187 -22.49 -0.08 -2.93
N GLN A 188 -21.22 -0.44 -3.11
CA GLN A 188 -20.83 -1.77 -3.60
C GLN A 188 -20.75 -2.82 -2.49
N ARG A 189 -20.86 -2.44 -1.21
CA ARG A 189 -20.79 -3.36 -0.06
C ARG A 189 -19.49 -4.18 -0.02
N PHE A 190 -18.41 -3.63 -0.57
CA PHE A 190 -17.11 -4.31 -0.59
C PHE A 190 -16.35 -4.20 0.73
N GLY A 191 -16.70 -3.24 1.59
CA GLY A 191 -15.96 -2.89 2.80
C GLY A 191 -14.88 -1.83 2.53
N THR A 192 -14.00 -1.62 3.49
CA THR A 192 -12.96 -0.57 3.47
C THR A 192 -11.56 -1.17 3.25
N ALA A 193 -10.57 -0.34 2.88
CA ALA A 193 -9.17 -0.78 2.70
C ALA A 193 -8.12 0.36 2.68
N ALA A 194 -8.53 1.63 2.55
CA ALA A 194 -7.58 2.75 2.51
C ALA A 194 -6.86 2.88 3.86
N SER A 195 -5.54 2.72 3.84
CA SER A 195 -4.69 2.73 5.04
C SER A 195 -4.36 4.16 5.48
N PRO A 196 -3.97 4.41 6.73
CA PRO A 196 -3.42 5.69 7.15
C PRO A 196 -2.04 5.93 6.53
N ALA A 197 -1.66 7.19 6.34
CA ALA A 197 -0.29 7.60 6.04
C ALA A 197 0.25 8.46 7.18
N LEU A 198 1.50 8.21 7.60
CA LEU A 198 2.17 8.93 8.68
C LEU A 198 3.31 9.77 8.11
N HIS A 199 3.34 11.06 8.46
CA HIS A 199 4.45 11.93 8.12
C HIS A 199 4.54 13.10 9.11
N GLU A 200 5.74 13.37 9.62
CA GLU A 200 6.04 14.49 10.53
C GLU A 200 5.04 14.64 11.69
N GLY A 201 4.76 13.54 12.41
CA GLY A 201 3.86 13.56 13.56
C GLY A 201 2.38 13.77 13.22
N ARG A 202 1.98 13.55 11.96
CA ARG A 202 0.58 13.65 11.50
C ARG A 202 0.13 12.40 10.77
N LEU A 203 -1.09 11.98 11.04
CA LEU A 203 -1.78 10.90 10.34
C LEU A 203 -2.74 11.48 9.32
N PHE A 204 -2.58 11.08 8.06
CA PHE A 204 -3.48 11.42 6.96
C PHE A 204 -4.36 10.22 6.62
N ILE A 205 -5.67 10.41 6.66
CA ILE A 205 -6.64 9.34 6.38
C ILE A 205 -7.62 9.83 5.32
N VAL A 206 -7.72 9.05 4.25
CA VAL A 206 -8.75 9.23 3.22
C VAL A 206 -9.91 8.29 3.53
N ASN A 207 -11.11 8.85 3.63
CA ASN A 207 -12.34 8.08 3.64
C ASN A 207 -13.23 8.61 2.52
N ASP A 208 -13.10 8.00 1.35
CA ASP A 208 -13.93 8.29 0.20
C ASP A 208 -15.12 7.31 0.21
N ASN A 209 -16.33 7.85 0.37
CA ASN A 209 -17.58 7.12 0.61
C ASN A 209 -18.78 7.81 -0.08
N VAL A 210 -19.98 7.23 0.05
CA VAL A 210 -21.18 7.72 -0.66
C VAL A 210 -22.01 8.76 0.11
N THR A 211 -21.68 9.06 1.36
CA THR A 211 -22.43 9.99 2.23
C THR A 211 -21.70 11.30 2.50
N GLY A 212 -20.38 11.33 2.38
CA GLY A 212 -19.53 12.50 2.65
C GLY A 212 -18.07 12.07 2.67
N SER A 213 -17.41 12.15 1.52
CA SER A 213 -16.00 11.78 1.39
C SER A 213 -15.09 12.86 1.98
N PHE A 214 -13.96 12.47 2.58
CA PHE A 214 -13.02 13.42 3.18
C PHE A 214 -11.57 12.92 3.22
N LEU A 215 -10.65 13.89 3.32
CA LEU A 215 -9.27 13.70 3.79
C LEU A 215 -9.15 14.41 5.14
N VAL A 216 -8.61 13.74 6.15
CA VAL A 216 -8.42 14.29 7.50
C VAL A 216 -6.95 14.17 7.91
N ALA A 217 -6.46 15.16 8.65
CA ALA A 217 -5.19 15.10 9.36
C ALA A 217 -5.44 15.05 10.87
N LEU A 218 -4.88 14.03 11.52
CA LEU A 218 -4.86 13.90 12.97
C LEU A 218 -3.44 14.12 13.49
N ASP A 219 -3.30 14.79 14.63
CA ASP A 219 -2.05 14.82 15.38
C ASP A 219 -1.71 13.40 15.85
N ALA A 220 -0.50 12.92 15.54
CA ALA A 220 -0.12 11.54 15.85
C ALA A 220 0.12 11.31 17.35
N VAL A 221 0.36 12.35 18.14
CA VAL A 221 0.59 12.24 19.59
C VAL A 221 -0.72 12.29 20.35
N THR A 222 -1.64 13.18 19.96
CA THR A 222 -2.89 13.42 20.72
C THR A 222 -4.13 12.77 20.10
N GLY A 223 -4.10 12.45 18.80
CA GLY A 223 -5.27 11.99 18.05
C GLY A 223 -6.26 13.11 17.72
N GLU A 224 -5.95 14.37 18.02
CA GLU A 224 -6.83 15.50 17.72
C GLU A 224 -6.87 15.78 16.22
N GLU A 225 -8.06 16.07 15.70
CA GLU A 225 -8.23 16.51 14.31
C GLU A 225 -7.65 17.91 14.13
N GLN A 226 -6.60 18.01 13.32
CA GLN A 226 -5.96 19.30 12.99
C GLN A 226 -6.72 20.01 11.87
N TRP A 227 -7.11 19.27 10.84
CA TRP A 227 -7.92 19.77 9.74
C TRP A 227 -8.65 18.65 9.01
N ARG A 228 -9.68 19.02 8.26
CA ARG A 228 -10.44 18.13 7.38
C ARG A 228 -10.85 18.85 6.10
N VAL A 229 -10.69 18.16 4.99
CA VAL A 229 -11.10 18.61 3.66
C VAL A 229 -12.20 17.69 3.15
N GLU A 230 -13.37 18.26 2.87
CA GLU A 230 -14.43 17.55 2.16
C GLU A 230 -14.01 17.28 0.72
N ARG A 231 -14.33 16.08 0.23
CA ARG A 231 -14.00 15.63 -1.11
C ARG A 231 -15.29 15.32 -1.85
N ASN A 232 -15.41 15.84 -3.06
CA ASN A 232 -16.47 15.41 -3.97
C ASN A 232 -16.04 14.10 -4.64
N GLU A 233 -16.13 12.98 -3.92
CA GLU A 233 -15.78 11.64 -4.38
C GLU A 233 -16.88 10.60 -4.11
N VAL A 234 -16.63 9.39 -4.59
CA VAL A 234 -17.38 8.17 -4.24
C VAL A 234 -16.39 7.16 -3.66
N GLU A 235 -16.86 5.97 -3.32
CA GLU A 235 -16.03 4.86 -2.82
C GLU A 235 -14.68 4.71 -3.55
N ASN A 236 -13.61 4.75 -2.76
CA ASN A 236 -12.23 4.52 -3.20
C ASN A 236 -11.48 3.74 -2.10
N TRP A 237 -10.51 2.93 -2.52
CA TRP A 237 -9.72 2.05 -1.64
C TRP A 237 -8.23 2.40 -1.63
N ALA A 238 -7.81 3.39 -2.43
CA ALA A 238 -6.42 3.82 -2.49
C ALA A 238 -6.00 4.56 -1.21
N THR A 239 -4.86 4.16 -0.66
CA THR A 239 -4.20 4.83 0.47
C THR A 239 -3.68 6.21 0.03
N PRO A 240 -3.79 7.28 0.85
CA PRO A 240 -3.13 8.54 0.56
C PRO A 240 -1.62 8.36 0.53
N PHE A 241 -0.94 9.00 -0.42
CA PHE A 241 0.50 8.91 -0.57
C PHE A 241 1.15 10.25 -0.25
N VAL A 242 2.04 10.28 0.73
CA VAL A 242 2.86 11.45 1.03
C VAL A 242 4.06 11.46 0.09
N TRP A 243 4.06 12.39 -0.85
CA TRP A 243 5.09 12.53 -1.86
C TRP A 243 6.05 13.66 -1.50
N GLU A 244 7.16 13.29 -0.87
CA GLU A 244 8.31 14.17 -0.69
C GLU A 244 9.06 14.29 -2.01
N ASN A 245 9.03 15.47 -2.63
CA ASN A 245 9.65 15.70 -3.93
C ASN A 245 10.59 16.91 -3.91
N ALA A 246 11.29 17.15 -5.02
CA ALA A 246 12.31 18.19 -5.11
C ALA A 246 11.78 19.63 -4.96
N VAL A 247 10.45 19.83 -4.99
CA VAL A 247 9.81 21.15 -4.90
C VAL A 247 9.15 21.35 -3.53
N ARG A 248 8.43 20.34 -3.03
CA ARG A 248 7.68 20.36 -1.76
C ARG A 248 7.21 18.96 -1.37
N THR A 249 6.61 18.84 -0.20
CA THR A 249 5.87 17.63 0.21
C THR A 249 4.39 17.79 -0.12
N GLU A 250 3.79 16.73 -0.65
CA GLU A 250 2.39 16.72 -1.08
C GLU A 250 1.64 15.47 -0.60
N ILE A 251 0.35 15.58 -0.33
CA ILE A 251 -0.53 14.44 -0.04
C ILE A 251 -1.33 14.13 -1.31
N VAL A 252 -0.94 13.08 -2.03
CA VAL A 252 -1.59 12.63 -3.25
C VAL A 252 -2.66 11.62 -2.93
N THR A 253 -3.88 11.90 -3.39
CA THR A 253 -5.07 11.08 -3.16
C THR A 253 -5.69 10.70 -4.49
N ALA A 254 -5.75 9.40 -4.77
CA ALA A 254 -6.48 8.91 -5.94
C ALA A 254 -7.99 8.92 -5.67
N GLY A 255 -8.79 9.13 -6.71
CA GLY A 255 -10.25 9.21 -6.62
C GLY A 255 -10.87 9.01 -8.00
N LEU A 256 -12.16 8.67 -8.06
CA LEU A 256 -12.87 8.46 -9.31
C LEU A 256 -13.07 9.79 -10.05
N ARG A 257 -13.62 10.80 -9.37
CA ARG A 257 -13.96 12.06 -10.02
C ARG A 257 -12.68 12.84 -10.30
N ARG A 258 -11.80 12.95 -9.31
CA ARG A 258 -10.47 13.55 -9.45
C ARG A 258 -9.45 12.83 -8.57
N VAL A 259 -8.25 12.70 -9.11
CA VAL A 259 -7.02 12.66 -8.31
C VAL A 259 -6.74 14.07 -7.81
N ARG A 260 -6.37 14.21 -6.54
CA ARG A 260 -6.04 15.52 -5.94
C ARG A 260 -4.75 15.42 -5.15
N SER A 261 -3.97 16.48 -5.21
CA SER A 261 -2.82 16.69 -4.35
C SER A 261 -3.03 17.90 -3.45
N TYR A 262 -2.69 17.74 -2.18
CA TYR A 262 -2.79 18.76 -1.16
C TYR A 262 -1.41 19.06 -0.56
N ASP A 263 -1.22 20.25 0.01
CA ASP A 263 -0.11 20.43 0.94
C ASP A 263 -0.44 19.79 2.31
N LEU A 264 0.50 19.88 3.24
CA LEU A 264 0.37 19.28 4.57
C LEU A 264 -0.68 19.99 5.46
N ASP A 265 -1.18 21.15 5.04
CA ASP A 265 -2.22 21.95 5.71
C ASP A 265 -3.59 21.80 5.02
N GLY A 266 -3.71 20.85 4.09
CA GLY A 266 -4.95 20.50 3.41
C GLY A 266 -5.34 21.44 2.26
N GLN A 267 -4.46 22.35 1.82
CA GLN A 267 -4.76 23.21 0.67
C GLN A 267 -4.56 22.46 -0.64
N LEU A 268 -5.55 22.54 -1.53
CA LEU A 268 -5.49 21.89 -2.83
C LEU A 268 -4.39 22.54 -3.69
N LEU A 269 -3.44 21.73 -4.14
CA LEU A 269 -2.34 22.16 -5.02
C LEU A 269 -2.67 21.93 -6.48
N TRP A 270 -3.09 20.71 -6.82
CA TRP A 270 -3.48 20.35 -8.18
C TRP A 270 -4.53 19.22 -8.19
N GLU A 271 -5.25 19.13 -9.30
CA GLU A 271 -6.21 18.05 -9.55
C GLU A 271 -6.13 17.52 -10.99
N LEU A 272 -6.54 16.27 -11.16
CA LEU A 272 -6.50 15.53 -12.43
C LEU A 272 -7.77 14.67 -12.56
N SER A 273 -8.47 14.80 -13.69
CA SER A 273 -9.57 13.92 -14.08
C SER A 273 -9.10 12.75 -14.95
N GLY A 274 -10.02 11.88 -15.37
CA GLY A 274 -9.72 10.80 -16.31
C GLY A 274 -9.36 9.47 -15.64
N MET A 275 -9.77 9.28 -14.38
CA MET A 275 -9.72 7.99 -13.67
C MET A 275 -10.95 7.13 -13.99
N THR A 276 -10.87 5.85 -13.63
CA THR A 276 -11.95 4.87 -13.80
C THR A 276 -12.56 4.47 -12.47
N VAL A 277 -13.80 3.97 -12.48
CA VAL A 277 -14.50 3.49 -11.29
C VAL A 277 -13.67 2.48 -10.51
N ASN A 278 -13.95 2.38 -9.21
CA ASN A 278 -13.26 1.50 -8.27
C ASN A 278 -11.75 1.70 -8.30
N VAL A 279 -11.32 2.89 -7.89
CA VAL A 279 -9.91 3.21 -7.73
C VAL A 279 -9.39 2.50 -6.47
N VAL A 280 -8.39 1.66 -6.65
CA VAL A 280 -7.77 0.82 -5.61
C VAL A 280 -6.24 0.99 -5.58
N PRO A 281 -5.52 1.09 -6.73
CA PRO A 281 -4.07 1.21 -6.71
C PRO A 281 -3.66 2.50 -5.98
N THR A 282 -2.73 2.35 -5.05
CA THR A 282 -2.17 3.45 -4.26
C THR A 282 -1.12 4.18 -5.10
N PRO A 283 -1.13 5.53 -5.15
CA PRO A 283 -0.06 6.30 -5.76
C PRO A 283 1.30 5.97 -5.11
N PHE A 284 2.37 6.05 -5.88
CA PHE A 284 3.73 5.87 -5.37
C PHE A 284 4.72 6.69 -6.20
N ALA A 285 5.94 6.88 -5.72
CA ALA A 285 6.93 7.70 -6.41
C ALA A 285 8.26 6.98 -6.63
N ARG A 286 8.90 7.26 -7.76
CA ARG A 286 10.26 6.80 -8.07
C ARG A 286 10.92 7.79 -9.03
N ASP A 287 12.23 8.00 -8.86
CA ASP A 287 13.03 8.91 -9.71
C ASP A 287 12.41 10.32 -9.85
N GLY A 288 11.78 10.80 -8.77
CA GLY A 288 11.13 12.10 -8.74
C GLY A 288 9.79 12.21 -9.47
N LEU A 289 9.26 11.12 -10.04
CA LEU A 289 7.91 11.08 -10.62
C LEU A 289 6.94 10.39 -9.66
N VAL A 290 5.69 10.87 -9.58
CA VAL A 290 4.59 10.14 -8.97
C VAL A 290 3.79 9.41 -10.04
N TYR A 291 3.48 8.15 -9.78
CA TYR A 291 2.71 7.27 -10.65
C TYR A 291 1.32 7.03 -10.07
N ILE A 292 0.29 7.19 -10.90
CA ILE A 292 -1.11 7.09 -10.49
C ILE A 292 -1.86 6.23 -11.49
N SER A 293 -2.63 5.26 -10.99
CA SER A 293 -3.28 4.24 -11.82
C SER A 293 -4.70 3.95 -11.37
N SER A 294 -5.59 3.65 -12.32
CA SER A 294 -6.84 2.93 -12.07
C SER A 294 -7.13 1.98 -13.23
N GLY A 295 -7.84 0.89 -12.98
CA GLY A 295 -7.95 -0.16 -14.00
C GLY A 295 -9.04 -1.19 -13.77
N TYR A 296 -10.22 -0.78 -13.30
CA TYR A 296 -11.36 -1.71 -13.14
C TYR A 296 -11.62 -2.48 -14.44
N PRO A 297 -11.70 -3.83 -14.44
CA PRO A 297 -11.77 -4.61 -15.68
C PRO A 297 -13.03 -4.33 -16.50
N GLY A 298 -14.12 -3.90 -15.87
CA GLY A 298 -15.36 -3.50 -16.55
C GLY A 298 -15.41 -2.03 -16.98
N GLY A 299 -14.36 -1.25 -16.73
CA GLY A 299 -14.29 0.18 -17.02
C GLY A 299 -13.28 0.53 -18.11
N MET A 300 -13.50 1.69 -18.73
CA MET A 300 -12.59 2.36 -19.68
C MET A 300 -12.54 3.85 -19.32
N PRO A 301 -11.39 4.54 -19.42
CA PRO A 301 -10.05 3.99 -19.71
C PRO A 301 -9.53 3.04 -18.60
N ARG A 302 -8.25 2.64 -18.66
CA ARG A 302 -7.49 2.04 -17.55
C ARG A 302 -6.18 2.80 -17.44
N PRO A 303 -6.24 4.03 -16.93
CA PRO A 303 -5.19 5.00 -17.09
C PRO A 303 -4.00 4.70 -16.17
N VAL A 304 -2.81 5.05 -16.66
CA VAL A 304 -1.63 5.31 -15.83
C VAL A 304 -1.09 6.68 -16.21
N TYR A 305 -0.79 7.50 -15.21
CA TYR A 305 -0.15 8.80 -15.35
C TYR A 305 1.20 8.77 -14.62
N ALA A 306 2.23 9.34 -15.23
CA ALA A 306 3.47 9.70 -14.55
C ALA A 306 3.60 11.23 -14.51
N ILE A 307 3.69 11.77 -13.30
CA ILE A 307 3.58 13.21 -13.05
C ILE A 307 4.88 13.70 -12.40
N ARG A 308 5.44 14.80 -12.92
CA ARG A 308 6.61 15.46 -12.33
C ARG A 308 6.23 16.44 -11.22
N PRO A 309 7.17 16.80 -10.33
CA PRO A 309 6.90 17.71 -9.21
C PRO A 309 6.49 19.11 -9.65
N GLY A 310 5.81 19.82 -8.74
CA GLY A 310 5.54 21.26 -8.89
C GLY A 310 4.28 21.61 -9.67
N ALA A 311 3.39 20.64 -9.93
CA ALA A 311 2.10 20.88 -10.57
C ALA A 311 1.22 21.86 -9.78
N SER A 312 0.38 22.62 -10.49
CA SER A 312 -0.58 23.53 -9.87
C SER A 312 -1.86 23.66 -10.70
N GLY A 313 -3.03 23.69 -10.05
CA GLY A 313 -4.32 23.83 -10.71
C GLY A 313 -4.83 22.52 -11.36
N ASP A 314 -5.74 22.62 -12.32
CA ASP A 314 -6.22 21.46 -13.08
C ASP A 314 -5.18 21.08 -14.14
N ILE A 315 -4.55 19.91 -13.97
CA ILE A 315 -3.53 19.38 -14.88
C ILE A 315 -4.08 18.31 -15.84
N SER A 316 -5.41 18.19 -15.95
CA SER A 316 -6.05 17.19 -16.79
C SER A 316 -5.62 17.28 -18.25
N LEU A 317 -5.40 16.10 -18.85
CA LEU A 317 -5.20 15.98 -20.28
C LEU A 317 -6.52 16.26 -21.01
N LYS A 318 -6.40 16.89 -22.17
CA LYS A 318 -7.49 17.02 -23.14
C LYS A 318 -7.50 15.80 -24.07
N ASP A 319 -8.60 15.62 -24.79
CA ASP A 319 -8.77 14.52 -25.73
C ASP A 319 -7.62 14.46 -26.75
N GLY A 320 -6.94 13.32 -26.80
CA GLY A 320 -5.82 13.05 -27.70
C GLY A 320 -4.44 13.48 -27.16
N GLU A 321 -4.35 14.13 -26.00
CA GLU A 321 -3.08 14.43 -25.35
C GLU A 321 -2.53 13.19 -24.62
N ASN A 322 -1.21 12.99 -24.67
CA ASN A 322 -0.51 11.92 -23.94
C ASN A 322 0.46 12.46 -22.88
N GLY A 323 0.40 13.76 -22.61
CA GLY A 323 1.26 14.48 -21.68
C GLY A 323 1.04 15.99 -21.79
N ASN A 324 1.53 16.72 -20.79
CA ASN A 324 1.58 18.18 -20.74
C ASN A 324 2.80 18.61 -19.91
N ASP A 325 2.86 19.87 -19.45
CA ASP A 325 4.00 20.38 -18.70
C ASP A 325 4.31 19.58 -17.42
N PHE A 326 3.29 18.94 -16.82
CA PHE A 326 3.44 18.16 -15.58
C PHE A 326 3.23 16.65 -15.77
N ILE A 327 2.38 16.23 -16.70
CA ILE A 327 2.18 14.82 -17.03
C ILE A 327 3.24 14.42 -18.06
N VAL A 328 4.26 13.71 -17.59
CA VAL A 328 5.41 13.27 -18.41
C VAL A 328 4.98 12.27 -19.47
N TRP A 329 4.11 11.33 -19.07
CA TRP A 329 3.47 10.41 -19.99
C TRP A 329 2.15 9.89 -19.43
N TYR A 330 1.27 9.48 -20.35
CA TYR A 330 -0.02 8.87 -20.06
C TYR A 330 -0.19 7.61 -20.91
N GLN A 331 -0.69 6.55 -20.27
CA GLN A 331 -1.06 5.30 -20.94
C GLN A 331 -2.52 4.94 -20.62
N PRO A 332 -3.44 4.98 -21.61
CA PRO A 332 -4.88 4.83 -21.36
C PRO A 332 -5.31 3.40 -21.01
N MET A 333 -4.44 2.40 -21.18
CA MET A 333 -4.78 0.97 -21.07
C MET A 333 -3.80 0.15 -20.23
N LEU A 334 -2.92 0.83 -19.48
CA LEU A 334 -1.85 0.22 -18.69
C LEU A 334 -2.25 -0.04 -17.24
N GLY A 335 -3.36 0.53 -16.77
CA GLY A 335 -3.78 0.46 -15.38
C GLY A 335 -4.29 -0.92 -14.98
N THR A 336 -4.07 -1.25 -13.71
CA THR A 336 -4.54 -2.48 -13.06
C THR A 336 -5.65 -2.18 -12.06
N TYR A 337 -6.41 -3.21 -11.68
CA TYR A 337 -7.50 -3.06 -10.73
C TYR A 337 -7.00 -3.01 -9.28
N ASN A 338 -6.50 -4.11 -8.71
CA ASN A 338 -6.22 -4.20 -7.28
C ASN A 338 -4.79 -3.81 -6.90
N THR A 339 -3.81 -4.27 -7.68
CA THR A 339 -2.40 -4.16 -7.33
C THR A 339 -1.92 -2.72 -7.54
N SER A 340 -0.94 -2.27 -6.78
CA SER A 340 -0.20 -1.05 -7.13
C SER A 340 1.00 -1.45 -7.99
N ALA A 341 1.32 -0.69 -9.03
CA ALA A 341 2.43 -1.03 -9.93
C ALA A 341 3.80 -0.97 -9.22
N LEU A 342 4.87 -1.41 -9.88
CA LEU A 342 6.23 -1.41 -9.33
C LEU A 342 7.19 -0.74 -10.31
N VAL A 343 8.04 0.16 -9.80
CA VAL A 343 9.20 0.64 -10.55
C VAL A 343 10.47 0.01 -9.98
N TYR A 344 11.22 -0.72 -10.81
CA TYR A 344 12.49 -1.34 -10.44
C TYR A 344 13.51 -1.15 -11.57
N GLY A 345 14.62 -0.46 -11.27
CA GLY A 345 15.49 0.08 -12.32
C GLY A 345 14.75 1.08 -13.21
N ASP A 346 14.89 0.96 -14.52
CA ASP A 346 14.21 1.81 -15.51
C ASP A 346 12.83 1.27 -15.94
N HIS A 347 12.31 0.25 -15.26
CA HIS A 347 11.13 -0.50 -15.66
C HIS A 347 9.92 -0.21 -14.78
N TYR A 348 8.77 0.07 -15.39
CA TYR A 348 7.45 0.15 -14.78
C TYR A 348 6.67 -1.12 -15.09
N TYR A 349 6.43 -1.93 -14.06
CA TYR A 349 5.72 -3.19 -14.13
C TYR A 349 4.26 -3.05 -13.69
N THR A 350 3.35 -3.38 -14.59
CA THR A 350 1.92 -3.55 -14.25
C THR A 350 1.62 -5.03 -14.09
N LEU A 351 1.26 -5.43 -12.88
CA LEU A 351 0.66 -6.74 -12.60
C LEU A 351 -0.86 -6.64 -12.71
N LEU A 352 -1.45 -7.18 -13.79
CA LEU A 352 -2.90 -7.25 -13.91
C LEU A 352 -3.46 -8.33 -12.99
N ASP A 353 -4.58 -8.02 -12.36
CA ASP A 353 -5.34 -8.89 -11.46
C ASP A 353 -5.62 -10.29 -12.04
N ARG A 354 -5.75 -10.39 -13.37
CA ARG A 354 -6.03 -11.64 -14.10
C ARG A 354 -4.80 -12.46 -14.47
N GLY A 355 -3.64 -12.22 -13.88
CA GLY A 355 -2.42 -12.99 -14.10
C GLY A 355 -1.69 -12.67 -15.41
N PHE A 356 -1.56 -11.39 -15.72
CA PHE A 356 -0.66 -10.90 -16.76
C PHE A 356 0.32 -9.88 -16.18
N LEU A 357 1.56 -9.91 -16.66
CA LEU A 357 2.56 -8.89 -16.39
C LEU A 357 2.80 -8.07 -17.67
N LEU A 358 2.94 -6.74 -17.53
CA LEU A 358 3.37 -5.83 -18.58
C LEU A 358 4.59 -5.06 -18.09
N ASN A 359 5.42 -4.59 -19.02
CA ASN A 359 6.59 -3.78 -18.70
C ASN A 359 6.71 -2.61 -19.67
N HIS A 360 6.87 -1.42 -19.10
CA HIS A 360 7.09 -0.18 -19.82
C HIS A 360 8.33 0.51 -19.27
N ASP A 361 8.93 1.38 -20.06
CA ASP A 361 9.98 2.29 -19.59
C ASP A 361 9.37 3.29 -18.59
N ALA A 362 9.90 3.33 -17.37
CA ALA A 362 9.32 4.11 -16.27
C ALA A 362 9.37 5.63 -16.52
N ARG A 363 10.32 6.11 -17.33
CA ARG A 363 10.52 7.54 -17.60
C ARG A 363 9.72 8.04 -18.79
N THR A 364 9.45 7.17 -19.75
CA THR A 364 8.82 7.55 -21.04
C THR A 364 7.47 6.90 -21.28
N GLY A 365 7.11 5.87 -20.50
CA GLY A 365 5.89 5.10 -20.69
C GLY A 365 5.90 4.25 -21.95
N ARG A 366 7.03 4.09 -22.64
CA ARG A 366 7.13 3.25 -23.86
C ARG A 366 7.03 1.77 -23.50
N GLU A 367 6.22 1.00 -24.22
CA GLU A 367 6.15 -0.45 -24.05
C GLU A 367 7.54 -1.09 -24.27
N ILE A 368 7.95 -1.95 -23.33
CA ILE A 368 9.14 -2.80 -23.43
C ILE A 368 8.71 -4.21 -23.80
N TYR A 369 7.72 -4.75 -23.08
CA TYR A 369 6.96 -5.91 -23.51
C TYR A 369 5.49 -5.80 -23.09
N GLY A 370 4.62 -6.28 -23.96
CA GLY A 370 3.17 -6.27 -23.75
C GLY A 370 2.67 -7.35 -22.78
N ARG A 371 1.35 -7.59 -22.80
CA ARG A 371 0.69 -8.54 -21.89
C ARG A 371 1.26 -9.95 -22.00
N THR A 372 1.98 -10.35 -20.95
CA THR A 372 2.57 -11.69 -20.87
C THR A 372 1.91 -12.49 -19.75
N ARG A 373 1.39 -13.67 -20.08
CA ARG A 373 0.66 -14.54 -19.16
C ARG A 373 1.63 -15.16 -18.15
N ILE A 374 1.37 -15.00 -16.85
CA ILE A 374 2.16 -15.62 -15.79
C ILE A 374 1.71 -17.08 -15.60
N ARG A 375 0.46 -17.27 -15.16
CA ARG A 375 -0.21 -18.57 -15.05
C ARG A 375 -1.72 -18.40 -15.29
N PRO A 376 -2.37 -19.27 -16.07
CA PRO A 376 -3.84 -19.26 -16.19
C PRO A 376 -4.52 -19.54 -14.85
N GLY A 377 -5.60 -18.81 -14.55
CA GLY A 377 -6.45 -19.07 -13.38
C GLY A 377 -6.02 -18.41 -12.07
N THR A 378 -4.78 -17.90 -11.96
CA THR A 378 -4.31 -17.20 -10.76
C THR A 378 -4.77 -15.74 -10.75
N GLY A 379 -5.41 -15.34 -9.65
CA GLY A 379 -5.76 -13.95 -9.34
C GLY A 379 -4.65 -13.25 -8.56
N PHE A 380 -4.57 -11.92 -8.67
CA PHE A 380 -3.60 -11.10 -7.94
C PHE A 380 -4.27 -9.92 -7.23
N THR A 381 -4.05 -9.82 -5.93
CA THR A 381 -4.44 -8.66 -5.10
C THR A 381 -3.23 -8.04 -4.42
N ALA A 382 -2.28 -8.86 -3.96
CA ALA A 382 -1.01 -8.38 -3.44
C ALA A 382 -0.21 -7.63 -4.52
N SER A 383 0.44 -6.53 -4.11
CA SER A 383 1.30 -5.78 -5.00
C SER A 383 2.63 -6.51 -5.24
N PRO A 384 3.23 -6.38 -6.45
CA PRO A 384 4.56 -6.92 -6.72
C PRO A 384 5.65 -6.19 -5.91
N TRP A 385 6.72 -6.92 -5.58
CA TRP A 385 7.95 -6.39 -4.98
C TRP A 385 9.20 -6.90 -5.73
N ALA A 386 10.36 -6.28 -5.50
CA ALA A 386 11.60 -6.65 -6.18
C ALA A 386 12.86 -6.45 -5.35
N TYR A 387 13.85 -7.31 -5.62
CA TYR A 387 15.24 -7.29 -5.18
C TYR A 387 16.06 -8.33 -5.96
N ASN A 388 17.38 -8.27 -5.90
CA ASN A 388 18.32 -9.22 -6.49
C ASN A 388 18.03 -9.52 -7.98
N ASN A 389 17.63 -8.49 -8.74
CA ASN A 389 17.21 -8.62 -10.14
C ASN A 389 16.04 -9.61 -10.36
N ARG A 390 15.13 -9.69 -9.38
CA ARG A 390 13.91 -10.50 -9.39
C ARG A 390 12.70 -9.65 -9.06
N ILE A 391 11.57 -10.02 -9.66
CA ILE A 391 10.25 -9.49 -9.35
C ILE A 391 9.41 -10.64 -8.83
N PHE A 392 8.70 -10.39 -7.74
CA PHE A 392 7.90 -11.38 -7.05
C PHE A 392 6.43 -11.01 -7.13
N LEU A 393 5.61 -11.97 -7.53
CA LEU A 393 4.19 -11.79 -7.79
C LEU A 393 3.42 -12.80 -6.94
N LEU A 394 2.84 -12.36 -5.82
CA LEU A 394 2.06 -13.21 -4.93
C LEU A 394 0.62 -13.36 -5.44
N GLY A 395 0.28 -14.57 -5.85
CA GLY A 395 -1.07 -14.97 -6.23
C GLY A 395 -1.96 -15.17 -5.00
N GLU A 396 -3.27 -15.01 -5.20
CA GLU A 396 -4.26 -15.17 -4.12
C GLU A 396 -4.34 -16.62 -3.59
N ASP A 397 -3.80 -17.59 -4.31
CA ASP A 397 -3.70 -19.00 -3.93
C ASP A 397 -2.49 -19.32 -3.03
N GLY A 398 -1.64 -18.33 -2.72
CA GLY A 398 -0.42 -18.51 -1.93
C GLY A 398 0.82 -18.83 -2.74
N ASP A 399 0.69 -18.91 -4.07
CA ASP A 399 1.81 -19.11 -4.97
C ASP A 399 2.51 -17.77 -5.27
N THR A 400 3.82 -17.71 -5.06
CA THR A 400 4.64 -16.58 -5.48
C THR A 400 5.43 -16.92 -6.73
N PHE A 401 5.19 -16.18 -7.81
CA PHE A 401 5.93 -16.30 -9.06
C PHE A 401 7.14 -15.38 -9.04
N VAL A 402 8.31 -15.94 -9.31
CA VAL A 402 9.58 -15.21 -9.38
C VAL A 402 9.93 -15.02 -10.85
N VAL A 403 9.99 -13.77 -11.28
CA VAL A 403 10.28 -13.38 -12.67
C VAL A 403 11.60 -12.62 -12.70
N ARG A 404 12.39 -12.79 -13.77
CA ARG A 404 13.59 -11.97 -13.99
C ARG A 404 13.19 -10.52 -14.22
N ALA A 405 13.84 -9.58 -13.53
CA ALA A 405 13.72 -8.17 -13.89
C ALA A 405 14.52 -7.87 -15.18
N GLY A 406 13.99 -6.98 -16.01
CA GLY A 406 14.60 -6.60 -17.29
C GLY A 406 13.62 -6.51 -18.44
N SER A 407 14.17 -6.48 -19.66
CA SER A 407 13.46 -6.23 -20.92
C SER A 407 12.76 -7.43 -21.53
N GLU A 408 12.96 -8.63 -20.97
CA GLU A 408 12.34 -9.86 -21.43
C GLU A 408 11.64 -10.54 -20.25
N PHE A 409 10.48 -11.15 -20.52
CA PHE A 409 9.78 -11.93 -19.52
C PHE A 409 10.42 -13.31 -19.40
N GLU A 410 10.88 -13.66 -18.19
CA GLU A 410 11.34 -15.00 -17.85
C GLU A 410 10.79 -15.38 -16.48
N LEU A 411 9.85 -16.34 -16.44
CA LEU A 411 9.43 -16.97 -15.19
C LEU A 411 10.52 -17.94 -14.74
N ILE A 412 11.17 -17.62 -13.62
CA ILE A 412 12.30 -18.40 -13.10
C ILE A 412 11.78 -19.56 -12.26
N ARG A 413 10.83 -19.30 -11.37
CA ARG A 413 10.24 -20.31 -10.49
C ARG A 413 8.93 -19.87 -9.84
N THR A 414 8.30 -20.81 -9.14
CA THR A 414 7.16 -20.58 -8.26
C THR A 414 7.48 -21.15 -6.88
N ASN A 415 7.26 -20.35 -5.84
CA ASN A 415 7.25 -20.79 -4.44
C ASN A 415 5.79 -20.91 -3.98
N SER A 416 5.48 -21.76 -3.02
CA SER A 416 4.11 -21.92 -2.53
C SER A 416 4.07 -22.04 -1.01
N LEU A 417 3.08 -21.37 -0.41
CA LEU A 417 2.70 -21.55 0.99
C LEU A 417 1.36 -22.29 1.13
N ASN A 418 0.77 -22.76 0.02
CA ASN A 418 -0.48 -23.53 -0.02
C ASN A 418 -1.65 -22.93 0.77
N GLU A 419 -1.67 -21.60 0.92
CA GLU A 419 -2.70 -20.89 1.68
C GLU A 419 -2.97 -19.52 1.06
N MET A 420 -4.25 -19.12 1.05
CA MET A 420 -4.68 -17.85 0.49
C MET A 420 -3.90 -16.68 1.08
N ALA A 421 -3.44 -15.76 0.22
CA ALA A 421 -2.68 -14.60 0.63
C ALA A 421 -3.03 -13.37 -0.21
N LEU A 422 -3.40 -12.27 0.44
CA LEU A 422 -3.74 -11.00 -0.22
C LEU A 422 -2.83 -9.83 0.19
N ALA A 423 -2.13 -9.97 1.31
CA ALA A 423 -1.28 -8.94 1.87
C ALA A 423 0.05 -8.84 1.10
N THR A 424 0.54 -7.62 0.88
CA THR A 424 1.87 -7.42 0.30
C THR A 424 2.91 -7.63 1.40
N PRO A 425 3.97 -8.43 1.20
CA PRO A 425 4.94 -8.72 2.26
C PRO A 425 5.77 -7.48 2.62
N ALA A 426 6.31 -7.48 3.84
CA ALA A 426 7.40 -6.58 4.20
C ALA A 426 8.75 -7.20 3.83
N VAL A 427 9.70 -6.37 3.36
CA VAL A 427 11.03 -6.83 2.96
C VAL A 427 12.07 -6.04 3.75
N VAL A 428 12.64 -6.66 4.78
CA VAL A 428 13.47 -5.97 5.76
C VAL A 428 14.48 -6.92 6.40
N ARG A 429 15.69 -6.42 6.69
CA ARG A 429 16.78 -7.18 7.35
C ARG A 429 17.03 -8.55 6.71
N GLY A 430 17.12 -8.59 5.38
CA GLY A 430 17.36 -9.84 4.66
C GLY A 430 16.23 -10.88 4.75
N SER A 431 15.03 -10.47 5.16
CA SER A 431 13.88 -11.36 5.35
C SER A 431 12.65 -10.85 4.61
N LEU A 432 11.80 -11.80 4.19
CA LEU A 432 10.41 -11.54 3.83
C LEU A 432 9.54 -11.81 5.06
N ILE A 433 8.68 -10.85 5.42
CA ILE A 433 7.59 -11.06 6.36
C ILE A 433 6.30 -11.18 5.54
N LEU A 434 5.79 -12.39 5.42
CA LEU A 434 4.68 -12.72 4.52
C LEU A 434 3.49 -13.22 5.34
N ARG A 435 2.32 -12.59 5.14
CA ARG A 435 1.07 -12.95 5.77
C ARG A 435 0.18 -13.74 4.82
N THR A 436 -0.19 -14.95 5.22
CA THR A 436 -1.28 -15.74 4.61
C THR A 436 -2.58 -15.49 5.38
N GLN A 437 -3.66 -16.19 5.03
CA GLN A 437 -4.96 -16.05 5.68
C GLN A 437 -4.89 -16.29 7.18
N SER A 438 -4.18 -17.34 7.63
CA SER A 438 -4.12 -17.73 9.05
C SER A 438 -2.75 -17.66 9.68
N ALA A 439 -1.67 -17.34 8.95
CA ALA A 439 -0.31 -17.35 9.48
C ALA A 439 0.55 -16.17 9.02
N LEU A 440 1.60 -15.92 9.79
CA LEU A 440 2.67 -14.99 9.48
C LEU A 440 3.99 -15.75 9.41
N TYR A 441 4.73 -15.56 8.32
CA TYR A 441 6.01 -16.21 8.07
C TYR A 441 7.13 -15.18 8.08
N ARG A 442 8.28 -15.53 8.67
CA ARG A 442 9.56 -14.93 8.34
C ARG A 442 10.37 -15.89 7.48
N ILE A 443 10.72 -15.45 6.28
CA ILE A 443 11.43 -16.25 5.28
C ILE A 443 12.78 -15.58 4.98
N SER A 444 13.88 -16.32 5.06
CA SER A 444 15.24 -15.82 4.78
C SER A 444 16.17 -16.94 4.31
N ASN A 445 17.20 -16.61 3.52
CA ASN A 445 18.32 -17.54 3.27
C ASN A 445 19.23 -17.68 4.50
N ASP A 446 19.15 -16.75 5.45
CA ASP A 446 19.92 -16.79 6.70
C ASP A 446 19.03 -17.35 7.82
N ASN A 447 19.06 -18.68 7.97
CA ASN A 447 18.29 -19.41 8.98
C ASN A 447 18.94 -19.33 10.39
N ARG A 448 19.74 -18.30 10.67
CA ARG A 448 20.47 -18.13 11.94
C ARG A 448 19.77 -17.20 12.91
#